data_AF-A0A345VCC5-F1
#
_entry.id   AF-A0A345VCC5-F1
#
_cell.length_a   1.000
_cell.length_b   1.000
_cell.length_c   1.000
_cell.angle_alpha   90.00
_cell.angle_beta   90.00
_cell.angle_gamma   90.00
#
_symmetry.space_group_name_H-M   'P 1'
#
loop_
_entity.id
_entity.type
_entity.pdbx_description
1 polymer ?
#
loop_
_entity_poly.entity_id
_entity_poly.type
_entity_poly.pdbx_seq_one_letter_code
_entity_poly.pdbx_strand_id
1 'polypeptide(L)'
;MSKLSPDLLSVLRCPVTGSGLVQEGDELVSIAADEAGDKLRYRIEDGIPLLLPPELLPAAAAAAADQHDAGQHDAGQHDAGRHDAAQSAGPRHSAE
;
A
#
# COMPACT_ATOMS: atom_id res chain seq x y z
N MET A 1 13.06 21.19 -6.44
CA MET A 1 12.23 20.12 -7.01
C MET A 1 12.72 18.80 -6.48
N SER A 2 11.89 18.10 -5.72
CA SER A 2 12.21 16.77 -5.20
C SER A 2 12.02 15.77 -6.33
N LYS A 3 13.14 15.25 -6.85
CA LYS A 3 13.10 14.18 -7.84
C LYS A 3 12.83 12.86 -7.13
N LEU A 4 11.93 12.06 -7.70
CA LEU A 4 11.76 10.67 -7.28
C LEU A 4 13.06 9.93 -7.56
N SER A 5 13.42 8.99 -6.68
CA SER A 5 14.63 8.21 -6.86
C SER A 5 14.54 7.35 -8.15
N PRO A 6 15.67 7.11 -8.83
CA PRO A 6 15.68 6.24 -10.02
C PRO A 6 15.13 4.84 -9.74
N ASP A 7 15.42 4.29 -8.56
CA ASP A 7 14.93 2.98 -8.13
C ASP A 7 13.40 2.95 -8.03
N LEU A 8 12.80 4.02 -7.50
CA LEU A 8 11.35 4.16 -7.45
C LEU A 8 10.74 4.32 -8.85
N LEU A 9 11.34 5.14 -9.71
CA LEU A 9 10.87 5.30 -11.10
C LEU A 9 10.91 3.98 -11.89
N SER A 10 11.88 3.10 -11.58
CA SER A 10 12.01 1.79 -12.19
C SER A 10 10.81 0.88 -11.91
N VAL A 11 10.21 1.00 -10.72
CA VAL A 11 9.05 0.17 -10.31
C VAL A 11 7.70 0.79 -10.68
N LEU A 12 7.61 2.12 -10.78
CA LEU A 12 6.34 2.79 -11.08
C LEU A 12 5.83 2.44 -12.48
N ARG A 13 4.53 2.15 -12.57
CA ARG A 13 3.84 1.80 -13.82
C ARG A 13 2.60 2.65 -14.01
N CYS A 14 2.31 2.95 -15.27
CA CYS A 14 1.09 3.62 -15.69
C CYS A 14 -0.13 2.72 -15.38
N PRO A 15 -1.14 3.20 -14.63
CA PRO A 15 -2.35 2.43 -14.32
C PRO A 15 -3.17 1.99 -15.53
N VAL A 16 -3.09 2.73 -16.64
CA VAL A 16 -3.89 2.48 -17.85
C VAL A 16 -3.17 1.56 -18.82
N THR A 17 -1.89 1.83 -19.10
CA THR A 17 -1.11 1.12 -20.13
C THR A 17 -0.17 0.05 -19.57
N GLY A 18 0.08 0.05 -18.26
CA GLY A 18 1.10 -0.78 -17.62
C GLY A 18 2.54 -0.43 -18.01
N SER A 19 2.77 0.64 -18.79
CA SER A 19 4.11 1.06 -19.21
C SER A 19 4.87 1.79 -18.09
N GLY A 20 6.19 1.94 -18.24
CA GLY A 20 6.99 2.73 -17.31
C GLY A 20 6.63 4.23 -17.35
N LEU A 21 7.02 4.94 -16.29
CA LEU A 21 6.81 6.38 -16.15
C LEU A 21 8.15 7.12 -16.14
N VAL A 22 8.19 8.31 -16.74
CA VAL A 22 9.33 9.23 -16.68
C VAL A 22 8.92 10.50 -15.95
N GLN A 23 9.80 11.04 -15.10
CA GLN A 23 9.53 12.31 -14.41
C GLN A 23 9.93 13.51 -15.28
N GLU A 24 8.95 14.34 -15.61
CA GLU A 24 9.10 15.63 -16.27
C GLU A 24 8.69 16.73 -15.28
N GLY A 25 9.67 17.32 -14.58
CA GLY A 25 9.39 18.32 -13.53
C GLY A 25 8.57 17.72 -12.38
N ASP A 26 7.37 18.25 -12.17
CA ASP A 26 6.42 17.80 -11.13
C ASP A 26 5.33 16.87 -11.70
N GLU A 27 5.59 16.23 -12.85
CA GLU A 27 4.68 15.28 -13.47
C GLU A 27 5.39 13.98 -13.84
N LEU A 28 4.64 12.88 -13.81
CA LEU A 28 5.02 11.60 -14.38
C LEU A 28 4.31 11.40 -15.71
N VAL A 29 5.06 11.06 -16.75
CA VAL A 29 4.54 10.86 -18.10
C VAL A 29 4.72 9.41 -18.51
N SER A 30 3.70 8.81 -19.12
CA SER A 30 3.80 7.45 -19.64
C SER A 30 4.79 7.35 -20.80
N ILE A 31 5.60 6.29 -20.81
CA ILE A 31 6.52 6.02 -21.92
C ILE A 31 5.73 5.61 -23.16
N ALA A 32 4.76 4.71 -22.99
CA ALA A 32 3.84 4.31 -24.04
C ALA A 32 2.61 5.23 -24.06
N ALA A 33 2.08 5.44 -25.26
CA ALA A 33 0.76 6.02 -25.44
C ALA A 33 -0.34 5.00 -25.07
N ASP A 34 -1.53 5.49 -24.77
CA ASP A 34 -2.72 4.68 -24.62
C ASP A 34 -3.33 4.27 -25.97
N GLU A 35 -4.52 3.65 -25.92
CA GLU A 35 -5.28 3.22 -27.10
C GLU A 35 -5.69 4.40 -28.00
N ALA A 36 -5.76 5.63 -27.47
CA ALA A 36 -6.04 6.84 -28.26
C ALA A 36 -4.77 7.43 -28.89
N GLY A 37 -3.59 6.95 -28.52
CA GLY A 37 -2.31 7.49 -28.98
C GLY A 37 -1.78 8.61 -28.09
N ASP A 38 -2.39 8.86 -26.94
CA ASP A 38 -2.03 9.94 -26.03
C ASP A 38 -1.12 9.46 -24.89
N LYS A 39 -0.17 10.31 -24.48
CA LYS A 39 0.66 10.06 -23.29
C LYS A 39 -0.05 10.59 -22.06
N LEU A 40 -0.27 9.71 -21.08
CA LEU A 40 -0.89 10.10 -19.81
C LEU A 40 0.11 10.85 -18.93
N ARG A 41 -0.38 11.90 -18.27
CA ARG A 41 0.38 12.75 -17.36
C ARG A 41 -0.25 12.68 -15.97
N TYR A 42 0.58 12.49 -14.96
CA TYR A 42 0.17 12.36 -13.56
C TYR A 42 0.93 13.38 -12.73
N ARG A 43 0.21 14.17 -11.93
CA ARG A 43 0.82 15.21 -11.11
C ARG A 43 1.48 14.64 -9.86
N ILE A 44 2.54 15.29 -9.41
CA ILE A 44 3.18 15.02 -8.11
C ILE A 44 2.78 16.15 -7.18
N GLU A 45 2.07 15.82 -6.10
CA GLU A 45 1.61 16.77 -5.08
C GLU A 45 2.22 16.38 -3.73
N ASP A 46 2.89 17.32 -3.07
CA ASP A 46 3.61 17.09 -1.82
C ASP A 46 4.60 15.90 -1.85
N GLY A 47 5.14 15.59 -3.03
CA GLY A 47 6.03 14.45 -3.26
C GLY A 47 5.32 13.11 -3.50
N ILE A 48 3.99 13.09 -3.53
CA ILE A 48 3.15 11.91 -3.77
C ILE A 48 2.64 11.93 -5.23
N PRO A 49 2.97 10.91 -6.05
CA PRO A 49 2.43 10.81 -7.41
C PRO A 49 0.95 10.41 -7.43
N LEU A 50 0.11 11.21 -8.08
CA LEU A 50 -1.32 10.93 -8.25
C LEU A 50 -1.57 10.05 -9.47
N LEU A 51 -1.43 8.73 -9.29
CA LEU A 51 -1.68 7.72 -10.33
C LEU A 51 -3.16 7.31 -10.41
N LEU A 52 -4.03 8.30 -10.56
CA LEU A 52 -5.46 8.08 -10.73
C LEU A 52 -5.82 8.06 -12.22
N PRO A 53 -6.73 7.18 -12.67
CA PRO A 53 -7.40 7.36 -13.95
C PRO A 53 -8.07 8.75 -14.00
N PRO A 54 -8.00 9.46 -15.14
CA PRO A 54 -8.50 10.82 -15.25
C PRO A 54 -9.98 10.95 -14.89
N GLU A 55 -10.79 9.93 -15.16
CA GLU A 55 -12.19 9.84 -14.78
C GLU A 55 -12.43 9.84 -13.26
N LEU A 56 -11.43 9.49 -12.45
CA LEU A 56 -11.50 9.44 -10.99
C LEU A 56 -10.93 10.69 -10.31
N LEU A 57 -10.25 11.58 -11.03
CA LEU A 57 -9.71 12.83 -10.48
C LEU A 57 -10.79 13.73 -9.84
N PRO A 58 -11.97 13.93 -10.47
CA PRO A 58 -13.04 14.72 -9.84
C PRO A 58 -13.55 14.09 -8.55
N ALA A 59 -13.61 12.76 -8.48
CA ALA A 59 -14.03 12.04 -7.28
C ALA A 59 -13.01 12.20 -6.15
N ALA A 60 -11.70 12.15 -6.45
CA ALA A 60 -10.64 12.39 -5.48
C ALA A 60 -10.68 13.82 -4.92
N ALA A 61 -10.93 14.83 -5.76
CA ALA A 61 -11.10 16.22 -5.32
C ALA A 61 -12.34 16.43 -4.44
N ALA A 62 -13.40 15.65 -4.66
CA ALA A 62 -14.64 15.70 -3.89
C ALA A 62 -14.58 14.90 -2.57
N ALA A 63 -13.67 13.92 -2.46
CA ALA A 63 -13.50 13.12 -1.26
C ALA A 63 -12.83 13.94 -0.16
N ALA A 64 -13.47 14.04 1.01
CA ALA A 64 -12.83 14.59 2.20
C ALA A 64 -11.69 13.65 2.67
N ALA A 65 -10.51 14.21 2.98
CA ALA A 65 -9.28 13.49 3.31
C ALA A 65 -9.36 12.52 4.52
N ASP A 66 -10.47 12.53 5.25
CA ASP A 66 -10.72 11.69 6.45
C ASP A 66 -11.24 10.28 6.11
N GLN A 67 -11.57 9.99 4.86
CA GLN A 67 -12.23 8.74 4.45
C GLN A 67 -11.25 7.68 3.91
N HIS A 68 -10.02 7.65 4.40
CA HIS A 68 -9.13 6.50 4.16
C HIS A 68 -9.57 5.37 5.08
N ASP A 69 -9.97 4.24 4.47
CA ASP A 69 -10.39 2.97 5.09
C ASP A 69 -9.75 2.75 6.47
N ALA A 70 -10.45 3.23 7.50
CA ALA A 70 -10.21 2.83 8.88
C ALA A 70 -10.80 1.43 8.99
N GLY A 71 -10.10 0.45 8.40
CA GLY A 71 -10.39 -0.96 8.56
C GLY A 71 -10.63 -1.20 10.05
N GLN A 72 -11.82 -1.72 10.35
CA GLN A 72 -12.24 -2.12 11.69
C GLN A 72 -11.28 -3.18 12.22
N HIS A 73 -10.16 -2.76 12.78
CA HIS A 73 -9.23 -3.58 13.54
C HIS A 73 -9.24 -3.10 14.99
N ASP A 74 -10.28 -3.51 15.73
CA ASP A 74 -10.26 -3.80 17.17
C ASP A 74 -11.65 -4.37 17.55
N ALA A 75 -11.84 -5.43 18.32
CA ALA A 75 -11.01 -5.93 19.39
C ALA A 75 -11.26 -7.44 19.68
N GLY A 76 -10.16 -8.17 19.92
CA GLY A 76 -10.04 -9.13 21.02
C GLY A 76 -10.81 -10.45 20.96
N GLN A 77 -10.20 -11.49 20.38
CA GLN A 77 -10.37 -12.84 20.92
C GLN A 77 -9.13 -13.73 20.69
N HIS A 78 -8.01 -13.34 21.28
CA HIS A 78 -7.00 -14.31 21.70
C HIS A 78 -7.24 -14.59 23.19
N ASP A 79 -8.15 -15.51 23.46
CA ASP A 79 -8.27 -16.14 24.78
C ASP A 79 -7.06 -17.07 24.96
N ALA A 80 -6.02 -16.49 25.54
CA ALA A 80 -4.92 -17.25 26.09
C ALA A 80 -5.42 -17.97 27.36
N GLY A 81 -5.44 -19.29 27.31
CA GLY A 81 -5.22 -20.10 28.51
C GLY A 81 -6.32 -21.10 28.87
N ARG A 82 -6.26 -22.29 28.25
CA ARG A 82 -6.51 -23.52 29.02
C ARG A 82 -5.70 -24.70 28.47
N HIS A 83 -4.39 -24.66 28.69
CA HIS A 83 -3.60 -25.88 28.77
C HIS A 83 -3.83 -26.46 30.18
N ASP A 84 -4.88 -27.25 30.34
CA ASP A 84 -5.07 -28.07 31.53
C ASP A 84 -4.72 -29.53 31.21
N ALA A 85 -4.11 -30.18 32.19
CA ALA A 85 -3.81 -31.60 32.28
C ALA A 85 -2.62 -32.13 31.46
N ALA A 86 -1.44 -32.08 32.07
CA ALA A 86 -0.77 -33.28 32.64
C ALA A 86 0.75 -33.10 32.62
N GLN A 87 1.30 -32.56 33.71
CA GLN A 87 2.72 -32.75 34.05
C GLN A 87 2.96 -32.32 35.50
N SER A 88 2.67 -33.21 36.44
CA SER A 88 3.23 -33.18 37.79
C SER A 88 3.06 -34.56 38.43
N ALA A 89 4.12 -35.37 38.39
CA ALA A 89 4.67 -36.12 39.55
C ALA A 89 5.36 -37.43 39.13
N GLY A 90 6.69 -37.35 39.09
CA GLY A 90 7.65 -38.44 39.28
C GLY A 90 9.06 -37.85 39.16
N PRO A 91 10.10 -38.25 39.94
CA PRO A 91 10.28 -39.55 40.60
C PRO A 91 10.83 -39.54 42.06
N ARG A 92 10.57 -40.66 42.79
CA ARG A 92 11.46 -41.49 43.69
C ARG A 92 12.36 -40.84 44.77
N HIS A 93 12.24 -41.26 46.05
CA HIS A 93 13.25 -42.08 46.80
C HIS A 93 12.87 -42.36 48.29
N SER A 94 13.05 -43.62 48.72
CA SER A 94 13.60 -44.15 50.01
C SER A 94 12.87 -44.16 51.38
N ALA A 95 13.12 -45.29 52.06
CA ALA A 95 13.03 -45.65 53.50
C ALA A 95 11.61 -45.78 54.07
N GLU A 96 11.19 -46.86 54.72
CA GLU A 96 11.87 -47.86 55.56
C GLU A 96 11.09 -49.19 55.53
#